data_AF-A0A359DE68-F1
#
_entry.id   AF-A0A359DE68-F1
#
_cell.length_a   1.000
_cell.length_b   1.000
_cell.length_c   1.000
_cell.angle_alpha   90.00
_cell.angle_beta   90.00
_cell.angle_gamma   90.00
#
_symmetry.space_group_name_H-M   'P 1'
#
loop_
_entity.id
_entity.type
_entity.pdbx_description
1 polymer ?
#
loop_
_entity_poly.entity_id
_entity_poly.type
_entity_poly.pdbx_seq_one_letter_code
_entity_poly.pdbx_strand_id
1 'polypeptide(L)'
;MDSVMTDDLQQWLPIRVWPEHGEWRVDWCWFGDMPLNRPFYRDSVQQAMRLPFNQALRRNTPLASLLDWHHASPGVAPRAFIYHASRCGSTLIAQLLAGIDRHIVLSEPPPLDSLLRAHLIDPVAPAQQADWLRALLSAFAQVRRGSEEGLVVKLDAWNIFEADVLQRLYPTTPWIFLYRDPLEIVVSQLRQPGAHTVPGMLGPSPLDVCAAEAAQLSPLEFAARSIGKILQQGLAQCREHGGVPVNYRELPDAVWGRLAPLFDVRARDVAHVQTLAHYDAKQPSLHFIADSQRKRDGASAEVQAAVERWAREPYEALERLRLSSRAAGIAPAPSPIGEAWVT
;
A
#
# COMPACT_ATOMS: atom_id res chain seq x y z
N MET A 1 17.91 -38.94 -4.34
CA MET A 1 16.93 -37.98 -4.89
C MET A 1 16.11 -37.54 -3.70
N ASP A 2 16.61 -36.54 -2.99
CA ASP A 2 15.91 -36.01 -1.82
C ASP A 2 14.72 -35.22 -2.33
N SER A 3 13.52 -35.77 -2.07
CA SER A 3 12.27 -35.02 -2.17
C SER A 3 12.39 -33.87 -1.18
N VAL A 4 12.78 -32.69 -1.64
CA VAL A 4 12.59 -31.45 -0.88
C VAL A 4 11.09 -31.38 -0.60
N MET A 5 10.69 -31.69 0.64
CA MET A 5 9.31 -31.55 1.06
C MET A 5 8.99 -30.05 1.01
N THR A 6 8.27 -29.63 -0.02
CA THR A 6 7.76 -28.26 -0.10
C THR A 6 6.85 -28.03 1.10
N ASP A 7 7.15 -26.97 1.85
CA ASP A 7 6.28 -26.49 2.93
C ASP A 7 4.88 -26.20 2.37
N ASP A 8 3.87 -26.99 2.77
CA ASP A 8 2.47 -26.68 2.41
C ASP A 8 2.02 -25.44 3.20
N LEU A 9 1.99 -24.28 2.56
CA LEU A 9 1.67 -22.99 3.18
C LEU A 9 0.23 -22.53 2.90
N GLN A 10 -0.63 -23.45 2.44
CA GLN A 10 -2.04 -23.16 2.20
C GLN A 10 -2.71 -22.62 3.46
N GLN A 11 -3.46 -21.51 3.33
CA GLN A 11 -4.14 -20.80 4.42
C GLN A 11 -3.22 -20.12 5.46
N TRP A 12 -1.90 -20.24 5.34
CA TRP A 12 -0.94 -19.48 6.13
C TRP A 12 -0.57 -18.20 5.39
N LEU A 13 -0.60 -17.05 6.09
CA LEU A 13 -0.17 -15.78 5.53
C LEU A 13 1.08 -15.27 6.24
N PRO A 14 2.03 -14.64 5.52
CA PRO A 14 3.19 -13.99 6.12
C PRO A 14 2.77 -12.86 7.06
N ILE A 15 3.34 -12.80 8.26
CA ILE A 15 3.07 -11.74 9.24
C ILE A 15 4.30 -10.90 9.59
N ARG A 16 5.50 -11.44 9.36
CA ARG A 16 6.76 -10.72 9.54
C ARG A 16 7.82 -11.30 8.62
N VAL A 17 8.69 -10.44 8.09
CA VAL A 17 9.88 -10.82 7.32
C VAL A 17 11.07 -10.02 7.83
N TRP A 18 12.18 -10.69 8.16
CA TRP A 18 13.36 -10.04 8.74
C TRP A 18 14.65 -10.82 8.42
N PRO A 19 15.81 -10.14 8.35
CA PRO A 19 17.09 -10.80 8.30
C PRO A 19 17.48 -11.34 9.68
N GLU A 20 17.99 -12.56 9.74
CA GLU A 20 18.43 -13.26 10.95
C GLU A 20 19.59 -14.19 10.63
N HIS A 21 20.74 -14.03 11.32
CA HIS A 21 21.94 -14.85 11.13
C HIS A 21 22.41 -15.00 9.67
N GLY A 22 22.25 -13.96 8.84
CA GLY A 22 22.68 -13.96 7.43
C GLY A 22 21.67 -14.56 6.45
N GLU A 23 20.47 -14.92 6.91
CA GLU A 23 19.37 -15.41 6.08
C GLU A 23 18.10 -14.58 6.33
N TRP A 24 17.24 -14.41 5.33
CA TRP A 24 15.92 -13.82 5.53
C TRP A 24 14.89 -14.87 5.95
N ARG A 25 14.11 -14.55 6.99
CA ARG A 25 13.10 -15.44 7.57
C ARG A 25 11.70 -14.86 7.46
N VAL A 26 10.72 -15.75 7.39
CA VAL A 26 9.30 -15.45 7.30
C VAL A 26 8.59 -16.06 8.51
N ASP A 27 7.86 -15.25 9.27
CA ASP A 27 6.92 -15.71 10.30
C ASP A 27 5.52 -15.76 9.70
N TRP A 28 4.76 -16.78 10.08
CA TRP A 28 3.48 -17.11 9.48
C TRP A 28 2.38 -17.19 10.53
N CYS A 29 1.17 -16.80 10.14
CA CYS A 29 -0.04 -16.99 10.92
C CYS A 29 -1.06 -17.75 10.07
N TRP A 30 -1.75 -18.72 10.68
CA TRP A 30 -2.83 -19.42 10.02
C TRP A 30 -4.08 -18.56 10.04
N PHE A 31 -4.60 -18.25 8.85
CA PHE A 31 -5.83 -17.47 8.67
C PHE A 31 -7.04 -18.34 8.34
N GLY A 32 -6.84 -19.58 7.87
CA GLY A 32 -7.93 -20.40 7.34
C GLY A 32 -8.65 -19.65 6.22
N ASP A 33 -9.96 -19.52 6.37
CA ASP A 33 -10.84 -18.78 5.44
C ASP A 33 -11.17 -17.36 5.94
N MET A 34 -10.49 -16.88 7.00
CA MET A 34 -10.74 -15.55 7.56
C MET A 34 -10.50 -14.47 6.50
N PRO A 35 -11.48 -13.57 6.25
CA PRO A 35 -11.35 -12.49 5.28
C PRO A 35 -10.40 -11.40 5.79
N LEU A 36 -9.70 -10.74 4.86
CA LEU A 36 -8.84 -9.60 5.14
C LEU A 36 -9.63 -8.29 4.99
N ASN A 37 -10.59 -8.06 5.88
CA ASN A 37 -11.50 -6.91 5.82
C ASN A 37 -11.21 -5.82 6.86
N ARG A 38 -10.13 -5.93 7.63
CA ARG A 38 -9.75 -4.89 8.60
C ARG A 38 -9.05 -3.70 7.94
N PRO A 39 -9.10 -2.50 8.55
CA PRO A 39 -8.49 -1.29 7.99
C PRO A 39 -6.99 -1.43 7.68
N PHE A 40 -6.27 -2.23 8.48
CA PHE A 40 -4.85 -2.54 8.30
C PHE A 40 -4.60 -4.05 8.42
N TYR A 41 -3.62 -4.57 7.68
CA TYR A 41 -3.25 -5.98 7.71
C TYR A 41 -2.82 -6.42 9.11
N ARG A 42 -2.11 -5.56 9.85
CA ARG A 42 -1.74 -5.81 11.26
C ARG A 42 -2.96 -6.08 12.16
N ASP A 43 -4.11 -5.48 11.88
CA ASP A 43 -5.32 -5.68 12.67
C ASP A 43 -5.93 -7.06 12.37
N SER A 44 -5.89 -7.49 11.09
CA SER A 44 -6.25 -8.84 10.68
C SER A 44 -5.33 -9.89 11.33
N VAL A 45 -4.02 -9.62 11.39
CA VAL A 45 -3.05 -10.48 12.10
C VAL A 45 -3.37 -10.54 13.59
N GLN A 46 -3.60 -9.40 14.25
CA GLN A 46 -3.97 -9.37 15.66
C GLN A 46 -5.23 -10.18 15.95
N GLN A 47 -6.22 -10.16 15.05
CA GLN A 47 -7.41 -10.99 15.16
C GLN A 47 -7.09 -12.48 14.99
N ALA A 48 -6.34 -12.85 13.96
CA ALA A 48 -5.97 -14.25 13.70
C ALA A 48 -5.13 -14.84 14.83
N MET A 49 -4.22 -14.06 15.43
CA MET A 49 -3.40 -14.48 16.57
C MET A 49 -4.20 -14.78 17.85
N ARG A 50 -5.48 -14.38 17.93
CA ARG A 50 -6.36 -14.74 19.05
C ARG A 50 -6.88 -16.18 18.96
N LEU A 51 -6.71 -16.85 17.82
CA LEU A 51 -7.08 -18.25 17.66
C LEU A 51 -6.13 -19.14 18.49
N PRO A 52 -6.65 -20.11 19.28
CA PRO A 52 -5.81 -21.04 20.03
C PRO A 52 -4.78 -21.77 19.15
N PHE A 53 -5.16 -22.08 17.91
CA PHE A 53 -4.28 -22.69 16.92
C PHE A 53 -2.98 -21.89 16.71
N ASN A 54 -3.07 -20.57 16.52
CA ASN A 54 -1.90 -19.70 16.31
C ASN A 54 -1.08 -19.43 17.58
N GLN A 55 -1.64 -19.74 18.76
CA GLN A 55 -0.89 -19.66 20.02
C GLN A 55 -0.08 -20.93 20.26
N ALA A 56 -0.62 -22.08 19.87
CA ALA A 56 0.01 -23.39 20.03
C ALA A 56 0.98 -23.74 18.89
N LEU A 57 0.65 -23.34 17.66
CA LEU A 57 1.41 -23.66 16.46
C LEU A 57 1.99 -22.39 15.86
N ARG A 58 3.31 -22.31 15.88
CA ARG A 58 4.06 -21.28 15.20
C ARG A 58 4.71 -21.88 13.97
N ARG A 59 4.75 -21.11 12.90
CA ARG A 59 5.46 -21.51 11.69
C ARG A 59 6.39 -20.41 11.26
N ASN A 60 7.65 -20.78 11.11
CA ASN A 60 8.70 -19.88 10.69
C ASN A 60 9.61 -20.61 9.70
N THR A 61 9.85 -20.00 8.55
CA THR A 61 10.59 -20.62 7.45
C THR A 61 11.67 -19.66 6.93
N PRO A 62 12.72 -20.18 6.27
CA PRO A 62 13.50 -19.37 5.34
C PRO A 62 12.63 -18.73 4.26
N LEU A 63 13.13 -17.67 3.63
CA LEU A 63 12.52 -17.10 2.42
C LEU A 63 12.57 -18.10 1.24
N ALA A 64 13.51 -19.06 1.23
CA ALA A 64 13.54 -20.14 0.25
C ALA A 64 12.24 -20.96 0.20
N SER A 65 11.62 -21.28 1.36
CA SER A 65 10.32 -21.98 1.39
C SER A 65 9.21 -21.18 0.70
N LEU A 66 9.29 -19.85 0.72
CA LEU A 66 8.32 -18.98 0.05
C LEU A 66 8.48 -19.06 -1.48
N LEU A 67 9.73 -19.16 -1.97
CA LEU A 67 10.03 -19.35 -3.39
C LEU A 67 9.50 -20.71 -3.88
N ASP A 68 9.74 -21.78 -3.12
CA ASP A 68 9.22 -23.11 -3.44
C ASP A 68 7.68 -23.12 -3.45
N TRP A 69 7.06 -22.46 -2.47
CA TRP A 69 5.60 -22.32 -2.41
C TRP A 69 5.02 -21.53 -3.58
N HIS A 70 5.70 -20.48 -4.03
CA HIS A 70 5.29 -19.72 -5.21
C HIS A 70 5.20 -20.61 -6.46
N HIS A 71 6.14 -21.54 -6.63
CA HIS A 71 6.10 -22.50 -7.73
C HIS A 71 4.93 -23.48 -7.62
N ALA A 72 4.61 -23.94 -6.41
CA ALA A 72 3.51 -24.89 -6.17
C ALA A 72 2.12 -24.22 -6.18
N SER A 73 2.02 -22.97 -5.72
CA SER A 73 0.77 -22.22 -5.54
C SER A 73 1.00 -20.73 -5.84
N PRO A 74 0.98 -20.33 -7.12
CA PRO A 74 1.29 -18.96 -7.56
C PRO A 74 0.25 -17.90 -7.17
N GLY A 75 -0.90 -18.30 -6.61
CA GLY A 75 -1.98 -17.39 -6.22
C GLY A 75 -2.63 -16.66 -7.41
N VAL A 76 -3.50 -15.70 -7.12
CA VAL A 76 -4.08 -14.80 -8.14
C VAL A 76 -3.15 -13.63 -8.44
N ALA A 77 -3.21 -13.09 -9.66
CA ALA A 77 -2.37 -11.96 -10.04
C ALA A 77 -2.73 -10.66 -9.26
N PRO A 78 -1.75 -9.76 -9.02
CA PRO A 78 -2.03 -8.41 -8.56
C PRO A 78 -2.93 -7.64 -9.54
N ARG A 79 -4.08 -7.22 -9.02
CA ARG A 79 -5.09 -6.41 -9.71
C ARG A 79 -4.72 -4.94 -9.73
N ALA A 80 -4.30 -4.40 -8.60
CA ALA A 80 -3.95 -2.99 -8.49
C ALA A 80 -3.05 -2.69 -7.29
N PHE A 81 -2.20 -1.68 -7.44
CA PHE A 81 -1.45 -1.07 -6.33
C PHE A 81 -2.02 0.30 -5.98
N ILE A 82 -2.17 0.59 -4.69
CA ILE A 82 -2.63 1.88 -4.17
C ILE A 82 -1.48 2.51 -3.39
N TYR A 83 -0.78 3.44 -4.04
CA TYR A 83 0.16 4.35 -3.40
C TYR A 83 -0.57 5.60 -2.93
N HIS A 84 -0.04 6.29 -1.92
CA HIS A 84 -0.75 7.43 -1.37
C HIS A 84 0.13 8.41 -0.58
N ALA A 85 -0.29 9.68 -0.53
CA ALA A 85 0.42 10.77 0.14
C ALA A 85 0.19 10.87 1.67
N SER A 86 -0.25 9.78 2.32
CA SER A 86 -0.77 9.77 3.71
C SER A 86 -2.06 10.58 3.95
N ARG A 87 -2.90 10.13 4.91
CA ARG A 87 -4.14 10.82 5.38
C ARG A 87 -5.09 11.32 4.27
N CYS A 88 -5.11 10.64 3.13
CA CYS A 88 -5.78 11.06 1.90
C CYS A 88 -6.88 10.10 1.43
N GLY A 89 -7.39 9.23 2.31
CA GLY A 89 -8.50 8.31 2.01
C GLY A 89 -8.09 6.94 1.46
N SER A 90 -6.81 6.55 1.50
CA SER A 90 -6.37 5.25 0.99
C SER A 90 -7.00 4.07 1.75
N THR A 91 -7.24 4.24 3.05
CA THR A 91 -7.97 3.26 3.88
C THR A 91 -9.42 3.12 3.43
N LEU A 92 -10.08 4.22 3.00
CA LEU A 92 -11.44 4.17 2.49
C LEU A 92 -11.50 3.30 1.24
N ILE A 93 -10.64 3.56 0.24
CA ILE A 93 -10.57 2.72 -0.96
C ILE A 93 -10.35 1.25 -0.59
N ALA A 94 -9.38 0.95 0.28
CA ALA A 94 -9.11 -0.43 0.68
C ALA A 94 -10.33 -1.10 1.34
N GLN A 95 -11.04 -0.42 2.23
CA GLN A 95 -12.24 -0.97 2.89
C GLN A 95 -13.40 -1.17 1.92
N LEU A 96 -13.62 -0.23 1.00
CA LEU A 96 -14.62 -0.35 -0.06
C LEU A 96 -14.36 -1.57 -0.95
N LEU A 97 -13.10 -1.79 -1.33
CA LEU A 97 -12.70 -2.93 -2.14
C LEU A 97 -12.70 -4.25 -1.36
N ALA A 98 -12.42 -4.22 -0.05
CA ALA A 98 -12.46 -5.40 0.82
C ALA A 98 -13.88 -5.92 1.08
N GLY A 99 -14.89 -5.08 0.85
CA GLY A 99 -16.30 -5.48 0.84
C GLY A 99 -16.71 -6.30 -0.39
N ILE A 100 -15.81 -6.50 -1.35
CA ILE A 100 -16.07 -7.28 -2.56
C ILE A 100 -15.40 -8.65 -2.40
N ASP A 101 -16.18 -9.72 -2.35
CA ASP A 101 -15.69 -11.08 -2.04
C ASP A 101 -14.63 -11.65 -3.01
N ARG A 102 -14.61 -11.15 -4.25
CA ARG A 102 -13.60 -11.53 -5.25
C ARG A 102 -12.25 -10.85 -5.07
N HIS A 103 -12.15 -9.87 -4.18
CA HIS A 103 -10.89 -9.18 -3.92
C HIS A 103 -10.21 -9.74 -2.67
N ILE A 104 -8.91 -9.94 -2.79
CA ILE A 104 -7.99 -9.95 -1.65
C ILE A 104 -7.47 -8.54 -1.51
N VAL A 105 -7.76 -7.88 -0.39
CA VAL A 105 -7.24 -6.53 -0.12
C VAL A 105 -6.23 -6.57 1.01
N LEU A 106 -4.98 -6.27 0.68
CA LEU A 106 -3.91 -6.06 1.66
C LEU A 106 -3.76 -4.58 1.93
N SER A 107 -3.68 -4.22 3.21
CA SER A 107 -3.58 -2.83 3.64
C SER A 107 -2.37 -2.64 4.54
N GLU A 108 -1.30 -2.05 3.99
CA GLU A 108 -0.01 -1.78 4.66
C GLU A 108 0.58 -3.05 5.32
N PRO A 109 0.83 -4.15 4.57
CA PRO A 109 1.39 -5.36 5.14
C PRO A 109 2.88 -5.19 5.49
N PRO A 110 3.29 -5.27 6.78
CA PRO A 110 4.69 -5.07 7.18
C PRO A 110 5.72 -6.00 6.51
N PRO A 111 5.41 -7.28 6.20
CA PRO A 111 6.28 -8.14 5.40
C PRO A 111 6.67 -7.55 4.04
N LEU A 112 5.71 -6.89 3.36
CA LEU A 112 5.95 -6.31 2.05
C LEU A 112 6.85 -5.08 2.15
N ASP A 113 6.57 -4.18 3.09
CA ASP A 113 7.43 -3.02 3.36
C ASP A 113 8.87 -3.44 3.67
N SER A 114 9.02 -4.48 4.50
CA SER A 114 10.34 -5.01 4.89
C SER A 114 11.14 -5.51 3.68
N LEU A 115 10.48 -6.21 2.74
CA LEU A 115 11.14 -6.68 1.52
C LEU A 115 11.32 -5.60 0.46
N LEU A 116 10.43 -4.62 0.35
CA LEU A 116 10.62 -3.46 -0.55
C LEU A 116 11.86 -2.65 -0.15
N ARG A 117 12.12 -2.53 1.15
CA ARG A 117 13.27 -1.80 1.69
C ARG A 117 14.49 -2.66 2.02
N ALA A 118 14.47 -3.95 1.67
CA ALA A 118 15.57 -4.88 1.97
C ALA A 118 16.94 -4.39 1.46
N HIS A 119 16.97 -3.79 0.26
CA HIS A 119 18.17 -3.21 -0.33
C HIS A 119 18.84 -2.09 0.49
N LEU A 120 18.11 -1.46 1.43
CA LEU A 120 18.65 -0.41 2.30
C LEU A 120 19.40 -0.96 3.51
N ILE A 121 19.21 -2.24 3.84
CA ILE A 121 19.76 -2.87 5.06
C ILE A 121 20.60 -4.11 4.78
N ASP A 122 20.48 -4.69 3.59
CA ASP A 122 21.21 -5.88 3.16
C ASP A 122 21.79 -5.67 1.74
N PRO A 123 23.12 -5.56 1.59
CA PRO A 123 23.79 -5.39 0.30
C PRO A 123 23.57 -6.55 -0.69
N VAL A 124 23.19 -7.74 -0.22
CA VAL A 124 22.96 -8.93 -1.07
C VAL A 124 21.50 -8.98 -1.56
N ALA A 125 20.58 -8.34 -0.83
CA ALA A 125 19.15 -8.35 -1.16
C ALA A 125 18.83 -7.91 -2.61
N PRO A 126 19.44 -6.87 -3.21
CA PRO A 126 19.08 -6.40 -4.55
C PRO A 126 19.06 -7.50 -5.63
N ALA A 127 19.94 -8.50 -5.52
CA ALA A 127 20.03 -9.59 -6.48
C ALA A 127 18.84 -10.58 -6.41
N GLN A 128 18.17 -10.69 -5.26
CA GLN A 128 17.10 -11.66 -5.01
C GLN A 128 15.74 -11.01 -4.72
N GLN A 129 15.74 -9.70 -4.47
CA GLN A 129 14.59 -8.93 -4.01
C GLN A 129 13.36 -9.07 -4.92
N ALA A 130 13.59 -9.13 -6.23
CA ALA A 130 12.54 -9.34 -7.23
C ALA A 130 11.77 -10.64 -7.00
N ASP A 131 12.49 -11.75 -6.84
CA ASP A 131 11.90 -13.08 -6.64
C ASP A 131 11.25 -13.21 -5.26
N TRP A 132 11.89 -12.63 -4.23
CA TRP A 132 11.31 -12.57 -2.88
C TRP A 132 9.97 -11.81 -2.86
N LEU A 133 9.87 -10.68 -3.56
CA LEU A 133 8.64 -9.90 -3.65
C LEU A 133 7.55 -10.64 -4.44
N ARG A 134 7.89 -11.32 -5.55
CA ARG A 134 6.94 -12.15 -6.29
C ARG A 134 6.38 -13.25 -5.41
N ALA A 135 7.25 -13.98 -4.73
CA ALA A 135 6.85 -15.08 -3.87
C ALA A 135 6.04 -14.62 -2.64
N LEU A 136 6.38 -13.47 -2.05
CA LEU A 136 5.59 -12.87 -0.97
C LEU A 136 4.19 -12.47 -1.43
N LEU A 137 4.06 -11.79 -2.57
CA LEU A 137 2.76 -11.40 -3.12
C LEU A 137 1.93 -12.61 -3.52
N SER A 138 2.55 -13.65 -4.08
CA SER A 138 1.94 -14.95 -4.35
C SER A 138 1.35 -15.59 -3.08
N ALA A 139 2.12 -15.58 -1.98
CA ALA A 139 1.64 -16.11 -0.71
C ALA A 139 0.48 -15.32 -0.12
N PHE A 140 0.42 -14.00 -0.35
CA PHE A 140 -0.76 -13.23 0.03
C PHE A 140 -1.96 -13.43 -0.91
N ALA A 141 -1.70 -13.74 -2.18
CA ALA A 141 -2.71 -13.91 -3.22
C ALA A 141 -3.33 -15.31 -3.28
N GLN A 142 -3.18 -16.11 -2.22
CA GLN A 142 -3.79 -17.44 -2.16
C GLN A 142 -5.32 -17.36 -2.28
N VAL A 143 -5.89 -18.25 -3.09
CA VAL A 143 -7.34 -18.50 -3.12
C VAL A 143 -7.69 -19.34 -1.89
N ARG A 144 -8.12 -18.69 -0.81
CA ARG A 144 -8.45 -19.35 0.45
C ARG A 144 -9.94 -19.66 0.58
N ARG A 145 -10.80 -18.75 0.11
CA ARG A 145 -12.28 -18.89 0.22
C ARG A 145 -12.93 -19.42 -1.06
N GLY A 146 -12.18 -19.48 -2.17
CA GLY A 146 -12.65 -20.01 -3.45
C GLY A 146 -13.32 -18.99 -4.38
N SER A 147 -13.49 -17.75 -3.92
CA SER A 147 -14.09 -16.66 -4.70
C SER A 147 -13.09 -15.61 -5.17
N GLU A 148 -11.85 -15.67 -4.70
CA GLU A 148 -10.84 -14.66 -4.96
C GLU A 148 -10.37 -14.67 -6.44
N GLU A 149 -10.40 -13.50 -7.08
CA GLU A 149 -10.05 -13.31 -8.50
C GLU A 149 -8.91 -12.27 -8.70
N GLY A 150 -8.54 -11.53 -7.65
CA GLY A 150 -7.45 -10.54 -7.74
C GLY A 150 -6.97 -9.98 -6.42
N LEU A 151 -5.68 -9.64 -6.37
CA LEU A 151 -5.04 -9.01 -5.22
C LEU A 151 -4.94 -7.48 -5.41
N VAL A 152 -5.52 -6.71 -4.49
CA VAL A 152 -5.31 -5.26 -4.38
C VAL A 152 -4.43 -4.99 -3.18
N VAL A 153 -3.34 -4.23 -3.37
CA VAL A 153 -2.42 -3.90 -2.28
C VAL A 153 -2.39 -2.39 -2.08
N LYS A 154 -2.82 -1.95 -0.90
CA LYS A 154 -2.59 -0.59 -0.39
C LYS A 154 -1.28 -0.58 0.36
N LEU A 155 -0.35 0.25 -0.10
CA LEU A 155 1.02 0.30 0.41
C LEU A 155 1.14 1.39 1.47
N ASP A 156 2.21 1.35 2.27
CA ASP A 156 2.52 2.46 3.15
C ASP A 156 2.91 3.70 2.35
N ALA A 157 2.69 4.89 2.92
CA ALA A 157 2.89 6.16 2.21
C ALA A 157 4.32 6.34 1.68
N TRP A 158 5.30 5.78 2.37
CA TRP A 158 6.71 5.83 1.97
C TRP A 158 7.08 4.80 0.90
N ASN A 159 6.28 3.74 0.67
CA ASN A 159 6.62 2.75 -0.35
C ASN A 159 6.56 3.28 -1.79
N ILE A 160 6.12 4.54 -1.99
CA ILE A 160 6.21 5.22 -3.29
C ILE A 160 7.65 5.37 -3.78
N PHE A 161 8.64 5.36 -2.89
CA PHE A 161 10.05 5.41 -3.29
C PHE A 161 10.55 4.09 -3.89
N GLU A 162 9.90 2.97 -3.57
CA GLU A 162 10.21 1.64 -4.10
C GLU A 162 9.23 1.22 -5.21
N ALA A 163 8.43 2.16 -5.74
CA ALA A 163 7.37 1.86 -6.69
C ALA A 163 7.88 1.22 -7.99
N ASP A 164 9.04 1.63 -8.49
CA ASP A 164 9.65 1.07 -9.71
C ASP A 164 9.87 -0.44 -9.60
N VAL A 165 10.13 -0.95 -8.38
CA VAL A 165 10.35 -2.38 -8.18
C VAL A 165 9.08 -3.14 -8.54
N LEU A 166 7.92 -2.73 -8.00
CA LEU A 166 6.66 -3.41 -8.29
C LEU A 166 6.19 -3.19 -9.73
N GLN A 167 6.44 -2.01 -10.30
CA GLN A 167 6.09 -1.73 -11.70
C GLN A 167 6.92 -2.57 -12.67
N ARG A 168 8.21 -2.82 -12.40
CA ARG A 168 9.01 -3.76 -13.19
C ARG A 168 8.55 -5.20 -13.03
N LEU A 169 8.12 -5.60 -11.84
CA LEU A 169 7.61 -6.96 -11.60
C LEU A 169 6.24 -7.20 -12.23
N TYR A 170 5.40 -6.17 -12.26
CA TYR A 170 4.02 -6.24 -12.74
C TYR A 170 3.69 -5.06 -13.69
N PRO A 171 4.30 -5.02 -14.88
CA PRO A 171 4.21 -3.88 -15.81
C PRO A 171 2.81 -3.63 -16.37
N THR A 172 1.92 -4.62 -16.29
CA THR A 172 0.53 -4.53 -16.72
C THR A 172 -0.44 -4.27 -15.56
N THR A 173 0.03 -4.32 -14.30
CA THR A 173 -0.84 -4.07 -13.14
C THR A 173 -1.01 -2.57 -12.96
N PRO A 174 -2.23 -2.04 -13.07
CA PRO A 174 -2.47 -0.62 -12.91
C PRO A 174 -2.24 -0.20 -11.46
N TRP A 175 -1.92 1.08 -11.27
CA TRP A 175 -1.74 1.64 -9.94
C TRP A 175 -2.22 3.08 -9.86
N ILE A 176 -2.59 3.49 -8.65
CA ILE A 176 -3.00 4.86 -8.37
C ILE A 176 -2.04 5.54 -7.40
N PHE A 177 -1.92 6.86 -7.51
CA PHE A 177 -1.36 7.69 -6.46
C PHE A 177 -2.47 8.58 -5.88
N LEU A 178 -2.91 8.26 -4.67
CA LEU A 178 -3.96 8.99 -3.98
C LEU A 178 -3.37 10.12 -3.13
N TYR A 179 -3.83 11.35 -3.34
CA TYR A 179 -3.34 12.51 -2.62
C TYR A 179 -4.48 13.44 -2.18
N ARG A 180 -4.16 14.38 -1.29
CA ARG A 180 -5.07 15.38 -0.72
C ARG A 180 -4.29 16.68 -0.60
N ASP A 181 -4.98 17.80 -0.33
CA ASP A 181 -4.30 19.05 0.01
C ASP A 181 -3.26 18.80 1.13
N PRO A 182 -1.98 19.12 0.91
CA PRO A 182 -0.92 18.85 1.88
C PRO A 182 -1.16 19.56 3.20
N LEU A 183 -1.89 20.68 3.23
CA LEU A 183 -2.26 21.36 4.48
C LEU A 183 -3.08 20.44 5.39
N GLU A 184 -4.06 19.75 4.81
CA GLU A 184 -4.95 18.85 5.54
C GLU A 184 -4.22 17.58 6.02
N ILE A 185 -3.21 17.14 5.27
CA ILE A 185 -2.34 16.01 5.63
C ILE A 185 -1.43 16.42 6.80
N VAL A 186 -0.71 17.53 6.68
CA VAL A 186 0.24 18.01 7.71
C VAL A 186 -0.48 18.31 9.03
N VAL A 187 -1.63 19.01 9.00
CA VAL A 187 -2.45 19.23 10.21
C VAL A 187 -2.85 17.91 10.85
N SER A 188 -3.22 16.91 10.04
CA SER A 188 -3.57 15.59 10.57
C SER A 188 -2.39 14.86 11.19
N GLN A 189 -1.18 14.99 10.62
CA GLN A 189 0.04 14.36 11.14
C GLN A 189 0.52 15.04 12.42
N LEU A 190 0.36 16.35 12.56
CA LEU A 190 0.73 17.04 13.81
C LEU A 190 -0.16 16.67 14.98
N ARG A 191 -1.43 16.35 14.72
CA ARG A 191 -2.35 15.85 15.76
C ARG A 191 -2.09 14.39 16.12
N GLN A 192 -1.78 13.57 15.12
CA GLN A 192 -1.52 12.14 15.30
C GLN A 192 -0.38 11.70 14.36
N PRO A 193 0.88 11.80 14.82
CA PRO A 193 2.04 11.50 13.99
C PRO A 193 2.05 10.04 13.50
N GLY A 194 2.31 9.85 12.20
CA GLY A 194 2.68 8.54 11.65
C GLY A 194 4.20 8.33 11.73
N ALA A 195 4.66 7.09 11.58
CA ALA A 195 6.08 6.75 11.69
C ALA A 195 6.97 7.58 10.73
N HIS A 196 6.55 7.78 9.49
CA HIS A 196 7.29 8.56 8.48
C HIS A 196 7.36 10.09 8.74
N THR A 197 6.61 10.59 9.73
CA THR A 197 6.66 12.00 10.16
C THR A 197 7.32 12.17 11.53
N VAL A 198 7.98 11.14 12.04
CA VAL A 198 8.77 11.20 13.26
C VAL A 198 10.20 10.72 12.94
N PRO A 199 11.23 11.56 13.13
CA PRO A 199 12.61 11.18 12.83
C PRO A 199 13.02 9.88 13.54
N GLY A 200 13.69 8.98 12.82
CA GLY A 200 14.20 7.71 13.34
C GLY A 200 13.17 6.58 13.53
N MET A 201 11.87 6.84 13.41
CA MET A 201 10.83 5.81 13.64
C MET A 201 10.66 4.81 12.49
N LEU A 202 11.00 5.19 11.25
CA LEU A 202 10.83 4.35 10.06
C LEU A 202 12.02 3.41 9.79
N GLY A 203 13.18 3.73 10.38
CA GLY A 203 14.46 3.14 9.98
C GLY A 203 14.94 3.64 8.61
N PRO A 204 15.91 2.94 7.99
CA PRO A 204 16.48 3.33 6.70
C PRO A 204 15.41 3.54 5.63
N SER A 205 15.36 4.74 5.06
CA SER A 205 14.42 5.13 4.00
C SER A 205 14.88 6.40 3.29
N PRO A 206 14.34 6.73 2.10
CA PRO A 206 14.58 8.02 1.43
C PRO A 206 14.03 9.25 2.19
N LEU A 207 13.20 9.02 3.21
CA LEU A 207 12.70 10.05 4.13
C LEU A 207 13.60 10.26 5.34
N ASP A 208 14.58 9.38 5.56
CA ASP A 208 15.48 9.44 6.70
C ASP A 208 16.38 10.68 6.61
N VAL A 209 16.75 11.20 7.77
CA VAL A 209 17.64 12.36 7.94
C VAL A 209 18.67 12.04 9.00
N CYS A 210 19.88 12.57 8.87
CA CYS A 210 20.92 12.31 9.85
C CYS A 210 20.55 12.90 11.22
N ALA A 211 21.10 12.36 12.30
CA ALA A 211 20.78 12.80 13.66
C ALA A 211 21.03 14.30 13.89
N ALA A 212 22.07 14.86 13.25
CA ALA A 212 22.38 16.28 13.35
C ALA A 212 21.31 17.17 12.67
N GLU A 213 20.78 16.76 11.52
CA GLU A 213 19.66 17.44 10.86
C GLU A 213 18.37 17.25 11.65
N ALA A 214 18.07 16.02 12.10
CA ALA A 214 16.89 15.72 12.90
C ALA A 214 16.77 16.61 14.14
N ALA A 215 17.89 16.86 14.83
CA ALA A 215 17.94 17.69 16.04
C ALA A 215 17.60 19.18 15.78
N GLN A 216 17.69 19.64 14.53
CA GLN A 216 17.40 21.02 14.14
C GLN A 216 16.00 21.21 13.57
N LEU A 217 15.32 20.12 13.18
CA LEU A 217 14.00 20.20 12.57
C LEU A 217 12.90 20.19 13.63
N SER A 218 12.01 21.18 13.54
CA SER A 218 10.75 21.11 14.28
C SER A 218 9.88 19.95 13.76
N PRO A 219 8.97 19.39 14.58
CA PRO A 219 8.02 18.37 14.13
C PRO A 219 7.18 18.83 12.92
N LEU A 220 6.81 20.11 12.88
CA LEU A 220 6.13 20.72 11.74
C LEU A 220 6.97 20.67 10.47
N GLU A 221 8.22 21.14 10.55
CA GLU A 221 9.08 21.18 9.38
C GLU A 221 9.40 19.78 8.87
N PHE A 222 9.70 18.83 9.76
CA PHE A 222 9.93 17.44 9.37
C PHE A 222 8.70 16.83 8.71
N ALA A 223 7.50 16.99 9.30
CA ALA A 223 6.27 16.49 8.71
C ALA A 223 6.00 17.12 7.33
N ALA A 224 6.15 18.45 7.18
CA ALA A 224 5.93 19.14 5.91
C ALA A 224 6.93 18.68 4.83
N ARG A 225 8.21 18.53 5.17
CA ARG A 225 9.25 18.00 4.27
C ARG A 225 8.96 16.56 3.87
N SER A 226 8.61 15.68 4.80
CA SER A 226 8.30 14.27 4.50
C SER A 226 7.10 14.15 3.55
N ILE A 227 6.02 14.91 3.80
CA ILE A 227 4.85 14.92 2.90
C ILE A 227 5.21 15.51 1.54
N GLY A 228 6.01 16.58 1.50
CA GLY A 228 6.54 17.16 0.25
C GLY A 228 7.30 16.15 -0.60
N LYS A 229 8.26 15.43 0.01
CA LYS A 229 9.03 14.36 -0.66
C LYS A 229 8.13 13.25 -1.20
N ILE A 230 7.14 12.80 -0.43
CA ILE A 230 6.19 11.76 -0.88
C ILE A 230 5.37 12.24 -2.08
N LEU A 231 4.87 13.48 -2.05
CA LEU A 231 4.11 14.07 -3.18
C LEU A 231 4.99 14.22 -4.43
N GLN A 232 6.22 14.69 -4.25
CA GLN A 232 7.18 14.83 -5.33
C GLN A 232 7.50 13.48 -5.98
N GLN A 233 7.74 12.45 -5.18
CA GLN A 233 7.97 11.10 -5.69
C GLN A 233 6.73 10.55 -6.40
N GLY A 234 5.55 10.71 -5.81
CA GLY A 234 4.30 10.30 -6.45
C GLY A 234 4.07 10.96 -7.81
N LEU A 235 4.40 12.25 -7.93
CA LEU A 235 4.37 12.98 -9.19
C LEU A 235 5.36 12.43 -10.21
N ALA A 236 6.62 12.20 -9.82
CA ALA A 236 7.66 11.65 -10.68
C ALA A 236 7.22 10.29 -11.23
N GLN A 237 6.78 9.40 -10.35
CA GLN A 237 6.28 8.07 -10.68
C GLN A 237 5.09 8.13 -11.65
N CYS A 238 4.12 9.03 -11.44
CA CYS A 238 3.00 9.16 -12.36
C CYS A 238 3.43 9.63 -13.76
N ARG A 239 4.45 10.50 -13.84
CA ARG A 239 4.98 11.00 -15.12
C ARG A 239 5.81 9.97 -15.87
N GLU A 240 6.63 9.21 -15.15
CA GLU A 240 7.59 8.27 -15.74
C GLU A 240 6.95 6.92 -16.07
N HIS A 241 5.99 6.47 -15.26
CA HIS A 241 5.48 5.10 -15.31
C HIS A 241 3.95 4.99 -15.43
N GLY A 242 3.24 6.09 -15.67
CA GLY A 242 1.83 6.05 -16.08
C GLY A 242 0.82 5.75 -14.97
N GLY A 243 1.14 6.04 -13.70
CA GLY A 243 0.20 5.93 -12.59
C GLY A 243 -0.97 6.91 -12.68
N VAL A 244 -2.13 6.51 -12.11
CA VAL A 244 -3.33 7.35 -12.11
C VAL A 244 -3.32 8.28 -10.89
N PRO A 245 -3.13 9.60 -11.03
CA PRO A 245 -3.31 10.53 -9.93
C PRO A 245 -4.80 10.61 -9.54
N VAL A 246 -5.09 10.48 -8.25
CA VAL A 246 -6.44 10.57 -7.69
C VAL A 246 -6.44 11.57 -6.54
N ASN A 247 -7.29 12.59 -6.63
CA ASN A 247 -7.46 13.52 -5.53
C ASN A 247 -8.53 12.99 -4.57
N TYR A 248 -8.31 13.12 -3.26
CA TYR A 248 -9.27 12.78 -2.21
C TYR A 248 -10.67 13.35 -2.44
N ARG A 249 -10.78 14.53 -3.07
CA ARG A 249 -12.07 15.15 -3.41
C ARG A 249 -12.90 14.36 -4.42
N GLU A 250 -12.31 13.39 -5.11
CA GLU A 250 -13.03 12.48 -5.99
C GLU A 250 -13.59 11.26 -5.25
N LEU A 251 -13.25 11.07 -3.97
CA LEU A 251 -13.76 9.97 -3.17
C LEU A 251 -15.08 10.34 -2.47
N PRO A 252 -16.00 9.37 -2.30
CA PRO A 252 -15.85 7.96 -2.67
C PRO A 252 -16.19 7.64 -4.13
N ASP A 253 -16.86 8.56 -4.85
CA ASP A 253 -17.45 8.33 -6.17
C ASP A 253 -16.50 7.77 -7.23
N ALA A 254 -15.22 8.12 -7.18
CA ALA A 254 -14.23 7.62 -8.13
C ALA A 254 -14.11 6.09 -8.11
N VAL A 255 -14.37 5.42 -6.98
CA VAL A 255 -14.21 3.97 -6.81
C VAL A 255 -15.18 3.18 -7.69
N TRP A 256 -16.45 3.59 -7.74
CA TRP A 256 -17.46 3.00 -8.63
C TRP A 256 -17.67 3.78 -9.93
N GLY A 257 -16.97 4.91 -10.09
CA GLY A 257 -16.92 5.69 -11.31
C GLY A 257 -15.67 5.37 -12.12
N ARG A 258 -14.79 6.36 -12.30
CA ARG A 258 -13.65 6.27 -13.22
C ARG A 258 -12.60 5.21 -12.86
N LEU A 259 -12.54 4.76 -11.60
CA LEU A 259 -11.61 3.72 -11.15
C LEU A 259 -12.23 2.33 -11.15
N ALA A 260 -13.53 2.21 -11.44
CA ALA A 260 -14.23 0.93 -11.43
C ALA A 260 -13.59 -0.11 -12.37
N PRO A 261 -13.19 0.22 -13.61
CA PRO A 261 -12.50 -0.76 -14.48
C PRO A 261 -11.14 -1.21 -13.92
N LEU A 262 -10.40 -0.29 -13.29
CA LEU A 262 -9.07 -0.56 -12.72
C LEU A 262 -9.18 -1.55 -11.56
N PHE A 263 -10.17 -1.34 -10.69
CA PHE A 263 -10.39 -2.18 -9.52
C PHE A 263 -11.36 -3.34 -9.76
N ASP A 264 -11.82 -3.55 -10.99
CA ASP A 264 -12.91 -4.50 -11.31
C ASP A 264 -14.14 -4.30 -10.40
N VAL A 265 -14.60 -3.07 -10.15
CA VAL A 265 -15.88 -2.83 -9.46
C VAL A 265 -17.00 -2.94 -10.50
N ARG A 266 -17.83 -3.99 -10.39
CA ARG A 266 -18.87 -4.29 -11.39
C ARG A 266 -20.17 -3.62 -10.96
N ALA A 267 -21.11 -3.48 -11.89
CA ALA A 267 -22.42 -2.86 -11.63
C ALA A 267 -23.15 -3.48 -10.43
N ARG A 268 -23.00 -4.80 -10.22
CA ARG A 268 -23.60 -5.53 -9.10
C ARG A 268 -23.03 -5.16 -7.73
N ASP A 269 -21.80 -4.63 -7.67
CA ASP A 269 -21.15 -4.29 -6.39
C ASP A 269 -21.44 -2.86 -5.97
N VAL A 270 -21.86 -1.98 -6.90
CA VAL A 270 -21.96 -0.54 -6.67
C VAL A 270 -22.84 -0.20 -5.47
N ALA A 271 -24.03 -0.80 -5.37
CA ALA A 271 -24.94 -0.54 -4.25
C ALA A 271 -24.33 -0.94 -2.89
N HIS A 272 -23.60 -2.06 -2.87
CA HIS A 272 -22.92 -2.54 -1.66
C HIS A 272 -21.78 -1.59 -1.25
N VAL A 273 -20.92 -1.24 -2.20
CA VAL A 273 -19.78 -0.35 -1.97
C VAL A 273 -20.24 1.06 -1.57
N GLN A 274 -21.30 1.59 -2.18
CA GLN A 274 -21.91 2.86 -1.78
C GLN A 274 -22.43 2.82 -0.33
N THR A 275 -23.03 1.71 0.09
CA THR A 275 -23.48 1.52 1.48
C THR A 275 -22.29 1.59 2.45
N LEU A 276 -21.19 0.91 2.14
CA LEU A 276 -19.97 0.93 2.96
C LEU A 276 -19.34 2.33 3.07
N ALA A 277 -19.48 3.17 2.04
CA ALA A 277 -18.92 4.51 2.01
C ALA A 277 -19.54 5.48 3.04
N HIS A 278 -20.68 5.12 3.64
CA HIS A 278 -21.30 5.90 4.73
C HIS A 278 -20.62 5.71 6.10
N TYR A 279 -19.73 4.74 6.23
CA TYR A 279 -19.03 4.40 7.48
C TYR A 279 -17.59 4.90 7.49
N ASP A 280 -17.03 5.14 8.68
CA ASP A 280 -15.62 5.53 8.83
C ASP A 280 -14.69 4.37 8.48
N ALA A 281 -13.74 4.63 7.58
CA ALA A 281 -12.85 3.60 7.06
C ALA A 281 -11.86 3.02 8.07
N LYS A 282 -11.60 3.71 9.19
CA LYS A 282 -10.71 3.22 10.27
C LYS A 282 -11.49 2.72 11.46
N GLN A 283 -12.75 3.14 11.60
CA GLN A 283 -13.69 2.68 12.62
C GLN A 283 -15.03 2.33 11.96
N PRO A 284 -15.14 1.16 11.30
CA PRO A 284 -16.32 0.79 10.50
C PRO A 284 -17.65 0.73 11.29
N SER A 285 -17.60 0.79 12.62
CA SER A 285 -18.77 0.90 13.50
C SER A 285 -19.33 2.32 13.64
N LEU A 286 -18.65 3.34 13.10
CA LEU A 286 -19.03 4.75 13.19
C LEU A 286 -19.39 5.29 11.80
N HIS A 287 -20.26 6.31 11.77
CA HIS A 287 -20.54 7.04 10.54
C HIS A 287 -19.37 7.95 10.16
N PHE A 288 -19.11 8.08 8.86
CA PHE A 288 -18.10 8.99 8.36
C PHE A 288 -18.49 10.45 8.60
N ILE A 289 -17.52 11.25 9.06
CA ILE A 289 -17.68 12.70 9.26
C ILE A 289 -16.58 13.41 8.47
N ALA A 290 -16.98 14.27 7.53
CA ALA A 290 -16.04 15.08 6.75
C ALA A 290 -15.26 16.05 7.66
N ASP A 291 -13.94 16.07 7.53
CA ASP A 291 -13.04 16.81 8.41
C ASP A 291 -12.21 17.91 7.72
N SER A 292 -12.34 18.06 6.39
CA SER A 292 -11.51 18.97 5.58
C SER A 292 -11.58 20.41 6.04
N GLN A 293 -12.79 20.95 6.25
CA GLN A 293 -12.97 22.34 6.65
C GLN A 293 -12.36 22.63 8.02
N ARG A 294 -12.64 21.76 9.01
CA ARG A 294 -12.09 21.86 10.37
C ARG A 294 -10.55 21.81 10.38
N LYS A 295 -9.93 21.07 9.46
CA LYS A 295 -8.47 21.00 9.33
C LYS A 295 -7.89 22.29 8.75
N ARG A 296 -8.55 22.88 7.76
CA ARG A 296 -8.13 24.16 7.14
C ARG A 296 -8.28 25.31 8.13
N ASP A 297 -9.43 25.41 8.79
CA ASP A 297 -9.72 26.49 9.75
C ASP A 297 -8.78 26.44 10.97
N GLY A 298 -8.30 25.24 11.34
CA GLY A 298 -7.37 25.04 12.44
C GLY A 298 -5.89 25.17 12.09
N ALA A 299 -5.52 25.53 10.86
CA ALA A 299 -4.13 25.61 10.43
C ALA A 299 -3.51 26.98 10.77
N SER A 300 -2.48 27.01 11.61
CA SER A 300 -1.74 28.23 11.92
C SER A 300 -0.96 28.76 10.70
N ALA A 301 -0.58 30.05 10.74
CA ALA A 301 0.23 30.67 9.68
C ALA A 301 1.58 29.94 9.46
N GLU A 302 2.18 29.41 10.52
CA GLU A 302 3.42 28.62 10.45
C GLU A 302 3.21 27.32 9.66
N VAL A 303 2.09 26.62 9.90
CA VAL A 303 1.75 25.39 9.17
C VAL A 303 1.53 25.72 7.69
N GLN A 304 0.81 26.80 7.40
CA GLN A 304 0.58 27.24 6.03
C GLN A 304 1.90 27.56 5.31
N ALA A 305 2.80 28.32 5.95
CA ALA A 305 4.11 28.66 5.40
C ALA A 305 5.00 27.43 5.15
N ALA A 306 5.01 26.47 6.08
CA ALA A 306 5.77 25.23 5.91
C ALA A 306 5.23 24.38 4.74
N VAL A 307 3.90 24.26 4.63
CA VAL A 307 3.27 23.53 3.52
C VAL A 307 3.54 24.22 2.19
N GLU A 308 3.45 25.54 2.15
CA GLU A 308 3.72 26.33 0.95
C GLU A 308 5.15 26.11 0.46
N ARG A 309 6.10 26.11 1.38
CA ARG A 309 7.52 25.91 1.08
C ARG A 309 7.85 24.50 0.60
N TRP A 310 7.25 23.47 1.19
CA TRP A 310 7.76 22.09 1.04
C TRP A 310 6.85 21.17 0.23
N ALA A 311 5.56 21.45 0.11
CA ALA A 311 4.59 20.49 -0.41
C ALA A 311 3.62 21.06 -1.46
N ARG A 312 3.50 22.39 -1.60
CA ARG A 312 2.53 23.00 -2.51
C ARG A 312 2.81 22.71 -3.99
N GLU A 313 4.04 22.94 -4.43
CA GLU A 313 4.43 22.74 -5.84
C GLU A 313 4.10 21.33 -6.35
N PRO A 314 4.53 20.23 -5.70
CA PRO A 314 4.26 18.89 -6.21
C PRO A 314 2.76 18.55 -6.16
N TYR A 315 2.02 19.08 -5.18
CA TYR A 315 0.57 18.95 -5.12
C TYR A 315 -0.13 19.61 -6.32
N GLU A 316 0.23 20.85 -6.65
CA GLU A 316 -0.36 21.54 -7.79
C GLU A 316 0.01 20.89 -9.13
N ALA A 317 1.24 20.38 -9.23
CA ALA A 317 1.68 19.63 -10.40
C ALA A 317 0.89 18.31 -10.58
N LEU A 318 0.56 17.62 -9.48
CA LEU A 318 -0.35 16.47 -9.51
C LEU A 318 -1.77 16.87 -9.94
N GLU A 319 -2.29 17.99 -9.46
CA GLU A 319 -3.60 18.50 -9.90
C GLU A 319 -3.61 18.82 -11.40
N ARG A 320 -2.56 19.47 -11.92
CA ARG A 320 -2.42 19.72 -13.37
C ARG A 320 -2.40 18.42 -14.16
N LEU A 321 -1.60 17.44 -13.72
CA LEU A 321 -1.51 16.12 -14.35
C LEU A 321 -2.85 15.38 -14.32
N ARG A 322 -3.56 15.42 -13.19
CA ARG A 322 -4.88 14.78 -13.05
C ARG A 322 -5.91 15.40 -13.99
N LEU A 323 -5.95 16.73 -14.08
CA LEU A 323 -6.90 17.44 -14.94
C LEU A 323 -6.59 17.21 -16.43
N SER A 324 -5.32 17.16 -16.83
CA SER A 324 -4.94 16.85 -18.22
C SER A 324 -5.28 15.42 -18.61
N SER A 325 -5.00 14.43 -17.74
CA SER A 325 -5.35 13.02 -18.01
C SER A 325 -6.86 12.81 -18.12
N ARG A 326 -7.66 13.56 -17.35
CA ARG A 326 -9.14 13.53 -17.46
C ARG A 326 -9.64 14.16 -18.75
N ALA A 327 -9.06 15.29 -19.17
CA ALA A 327 -9.44 15.95 -20.42
C ALA A 327 -9.12 15.11 -21.65
N ALA A 328 -8.05 14.31 -21.61
CA ALA A 328 -7.64 13.44 -22.69
C ALA A 328 -8.49 12.17 -22.83
N GLY A 329 -9.45 11.90 -21.92
CA GLY A 329 -10.26 10.67 -21.96
C GLY A 329 -9.45 9.39 -21.85
N ILE A 330 -8.19 9.48 -21.42
CA ILE A 330 -7.27 8.35 -21.30
C ILE A 330 -7.78 7.49 -20.14
N ALA A 331 -8.57 6.46 -20.48
CA ALA A 331 -8.61 5.25 -19.67
C ALA A 331 -7.15 4.80 -19.45
N PRO A 332 -6.78 4.30 -18.25
CA PRO A 332 -5.41 3.85 -18.01
C PRO A 332 -4.98 2.98 -19.20
N ALA A 333 -3.95 3.43 -19.92
CA ALA A 333 -3.51 2.74 -21.11
C ALA A 333 -3.16 1.30 -20.70
N PRO A 334 -3.67 0.25 -21.38
CA PRO A 334 -2.99 -1.02 -21.31
C PRO A 334 -1.56 -0.76 -21.80
N SER A 335 -0.57 -0.99 -20.93
CA SER A 335 0.85 -0.89 -21.27
C SER A 335 1.09 -1.62 -22.61
N PRO A 336 1.85 -1.02 -23.55
CA PRO A 336 2.03 -1.61 -24.87
C PRO A 336 2.75 -2.96 -24.76
N ILE A 337 2.01 -4.00 -25.18
CA ILE A 337 2.41 -5.29 -25.76
C ILE A 337 3.83 -5.79 -25.45
N GLY A 338 3.87 -6.95 -24.77
CA GLY A 338 4.90 -7.96 -24.98
C GLY A 338 4.23 -9.31 -25.23
N GLU A 339 3.92 -9.62 -26.49
CA GLU A 339 3.90 -11.01 -26.93
C GLU A 339 5.31 -11.61 -26.78
N ALA A 340 5.35 -12.94 -26.59
CA ALA A 340 6.51 -13.85 -26.50
C ALA A 340 6.93 -14.19 -25.04
N TRP A 341 6.92 -15.44 -24.57
CA TRP A 341 6.98 -16.74 -25.26
C TRP A 341 6.16 -17.81 -24.52
N VAL A 342 5.33 -18.52 -25.29
CA VAL A 342 5.02 -19.93 -25.03
C VAL A 342 6.16 -20.72 -25.65
N THR A 343 6.99 -21.33 -24.82
CA THR A 343 7.62 -22.66 -24.98
C THR A 343 8.22 -23.06 -23.65
#